data_AF-A0AB38QXG8-F1
#
_entry.id   AF-A0AB38QXG8-F1
#
_cell.length_a   1.000
_cell.length_b   1.000
_cell.length_c   1.000
_cell.angle_alpha   90.00
_cell.angle_beta   90.00
_cell.angle_gamma   90.00
#
_symmetry.space_group_name_H-M   'P 1'
#
loop_
_entity.id
_entity.type
_entity.pdbx_description
1 polymer ?
#
loop_
_entity_poly.entity_id
_entity_poly.type
_entity_poly.pdbx_seq_one_letter_code
_entity_poly.pdbx_strand_id
1 'polypeptide(L)'
;MKQKLQRWSFVVLWCIVIYCFSEFPLFTGENTKRMLEAVLGYLPFGHGGDGTSSPLNFIVRKLAHLTEFGILAVLVWRALEPMRLAYAGAWLFATMYAVTDEWHQSFEPGRTATPKDVAIDSCGALLALIGVFLYMRWKKKKHDPAKRDVS
;
A
#
# COMPACT_ATOMS: atom_id res chain seq x y z
N MET A 1 22.12 7.70 -15.73
CA MET A 1 21.42 6.41 -15.94
C MET A 1 21.37 5.54 -14.69
N LYS A 2 22.50 5.26 -14.02
CA LYS A 2 22.56 4.41 -12.80
C LYS A 2 21.54 4.81 -11.71
N GLN A 3 21.41 6.10 -11.40
CA GLN A 3 20.45 6.57 -10.38
C GLN A 3 18.98 6.37 -10.77
N LYS A 4 18.62 6.45 -12.06
CA LYS A 4 17.26 6.16 -12.51
C LYS A 4 16.98 4.66 -12.39
N LEU A 5 17.92 3.82 -12.82
CA LEU A 5 17.82 2.38 -12.72
C LEU A 5 17.65 1.91 -11.27
N GLN A 6 18.39 2.52 -10.34
CA GLN A 6 18.28 2.24 -8.90
C GLN A 6 16.92 2.61 -8.30
N ARG A 7 16.26 3.66 -8.79
CA ARG A 7 14.89 4.01 -8.31
C ARG A 7 13.87 2.98 -8.78
N TRP A 8 13.98 2.55 -10.04
CA TRP A 8 13.11 1.52 -10.60
C TRP A 8 13.36 0.14 -9.99
N SER A 9 14.58 -0.18 -9.53
CA SER A 9 14.82 -1.45 -8.81
C SER A 9 14.05 -1.54 -7.50
N PHE A 10 13.85 -0.43 -6.77
CA PHE A 10 13.00 -0.44 -5.58
C PHE A 10 11.52 -0.65 -5.92
N VAL A 11 11.04 -0.07 -7.02
CA VAL A 11 9.67 -0.30 -7.51
C VAL A 11 9.47 -1.79 -7.85
N VAL A 12 10.38 -2.36 -8.64
CA VAL A 12 10.31 -3.78 -9.04
C VAL A 12 10.39 -4.70 -7.82
N LEU A 13 11.31 -4.42 -6.89
CA LEU A 13 11.42 -5.18 -5.65
C LEU A 13 10.11 -5.13 -4.85
N TRP A 14 9.48 -3.96 -4.75
CA TRP A 14 8.22 -3.81 -4.03
C TRP A 14 7.06 -4.50 -4.73
N CYS A 15 6.99 -4.48 -6.07
CA CYS A 15 6.04 -5.28 -6.83
C CYS A 15 6.19 -6.77 -6.53
N ILE A 16 7.42 -7.29 -6.48
CA ILE A 16 7.68 -8.68 -6.09
C ILE A 16 7.17 -8.95 -4.67
N VAL A 17 7.40 -8.03 -3.72
CA VAL A 17 6.88 -8.16 -2.34
C VAL A 17 5.36 -8.26 -2.35
N ILE A 18 4.66 -7.35 -3.06
CA ILE A 18 3.18 -7.39 -3.15
C ILE A 18 2.73 -8.70 -3.77
N TYR A 19 3.34 -9.12 -4.88
CA TYR A 19 3.01 -10.37 -5.55
C TYR A 19 3.15 -11.59 -4.63
N CYS A 20 4.29 -11.70 -3.93
CA CYS A 20 4.51 -12.76 -2.95
C CYS A 20 3.49 -12.71 -1.80
N PHE A 21 3.14 -11.52 -1.31
CA PHE A 21 2.11 -11.35 -0.27
C PHE A 21 0.73 -11.77 -0.75
N SER A 22 0.38 -11.47 -2.00
CA SER A 22 -0.89 -11.84 -2.62
C SER A 22 -1.02 -13.35 -2.84
N GLU A 23 0.06 -14.03 -3.23
CA GLU A 23 0.14 -15.48 -3.42
C GLU A 23 0.26 -16.26 -2.10
N PHE A 24 0.75 -15.64 -1.02
CA PHE A 24 1.07 -16.37 0.21
C PHE A 24 -0.21 -16.96 0.81
N PRO A 25 -0.31 -18.30 0.98
CA PRO A 25 -1.53 -18.96 1.44
C PRO A 25 -2.00 -18.46 2.81
N LEU A 26 -1.10 -17.88 3.61
CA LEU A 26 -1.38 -17.25 4.91
C LEU A 26 -2.30 -16.01 4.82
N PHE A 27 -2.37 -15.33 3.69
CA PHE A 27 -3.23 -14.16 3.47
C PHE A 27 -4.59 -14.49 2.81
N THR A 28 -4.85 -15.77 2.56
CA THR A 28 -6.19 -16.27 2.19
C THR A 28 -7.13 -16.22 3.39
N GLY A 29 -8.43 -16.00 3.14
CA GLY A 29 -9.41 -15.70 4.19
C GLY A 29 -9.51 -16.72 5.32
N GLU A 30 -9.11 -17.99 5.11
CA GLU A 30 -9.06 -19.02 6.14
C GLU A 30 -7.74 -19.06 6.92
N ASN A 31 -6.59 -18.94 6.26
CA ASN A 31 -5.30 -19.01 6.95
C ASN A 31 -4.93 -17.69 7.65
N THR A 32 -5.45 -16.55 7.17
CA THR A 32 -5.30 -15.27 7.86
C THR A 32 -5.98 -15.31 9.22
N LYS A 33 -7.12 -16.01 9.33
CA LYS A 33 -7.79 -16.24 10.61
C LYS A 33 -6.90 -17.04 11.56
N ARG A 34 -6.32 -18.15 11.09
CA ARG A 34 -5.42 -19.00 11.89
C ARG A 34 -4.15 -18.25 12.34
N MET A 35 -3.58 -17.41 11.48
CA MET A 35 -2.40 -16.60 11.84
C MET A 35 -2.78 -15.47 12.81
N LEU A 36 -3.91 -14.80 12.61
CA LEU A 36 -4.40 -13.78 13.53
C LEU A 36 -4.77 -14.40 14.89
N GLU A 37 -5.37 -15.57 14.95
CA GLU A 37 -5.58 -16.31 16.20
C GLU A 37 -4.25 -16.65 16.87
N ALA A 38 -3.25 -17.10 16.11
CA ALA A 38 -1.92 -17.41 16.66
C ALA A 38 -1.19 -16.16 17.19
N VAL A 39 -1.30 -15.01 16.50
CA VAL A 39 -0.63 -13.76 16.90
C VAL A 39 -1.41 -13.02 17.99
N LEU A 40 -2.74 -12.92 17.86
CA LEU A 40 -3.62 -12.26 18.84
C LEU A 40 -3.81 -13.09 20.11
N GLY A 41 -3.63 -14.41 20.05
CA GLY A 41 -3.61 -15.29 21.23
C GLY A 41 -2.51 -14.93 22.24
N TYR A 42 -1.44 -14.24 21.80
CA TYR A 42 -0.40 -13.69 22.67
C TYR A 42 -0.76 -12.32 23.28
N LEU A 43 -1.85 -11.68 22.84
CA LEU A 43 -2.33 -10.42 23.40
C LEU A 43 -3.40 -10.66 24.47
N PRO A 44 -3.46 -9.83 25.53
CA PRO A 44 -4.43 -9.97 26.63
C PRO A 44 -5.91 -9.77 26.20
N PHE A 45 -6.15 -9.34 24.96
CA PHE A 45 -7.49 -9.21 24.36
C PHE A 45 -7.87 -10.40 23.45
N GLY A 46 -6.98 -11.38 23.26
CA GLY A 46 -7.18 -12.54 22.38
C GLY A 46 -7.96 -13.71 23.00
N HIS A 47 -8.26 -13.65 24.30
CA HIS A 47 -9.02 -14.67 25.03
C HIS A 47 -10.47 -14.23 25.18
N GLY A 48 -11.29 -14.44 24.15
CA GLY A 48 -12.74 -14.23 24.24
C GLY A 48 -13.35 -13.79 22.92
N GLY A 49 -13.62 -14.73 22.03
CA GLY A 49 -14.28 -14.46 20.76
C GLY A 49 -14.21 -15.64 19.80
N ASP A 50 -15.07 -16.61 20.04
CA ASP A 50 -15.57 -17.64 19.15
C ASP A 50 -15.45 -17.31 17.64
N GLY A 51 -14.43 -17.89 17.00
CA GLY A 51 -14.53 -18.69 15.77
C GLY A 51 -15.17 -18.08 14.52
N THR A 52 -15.37 -16.77 14.43
CA THR A 52 -16.10 -16.17 13.31
C THR A 52 -15.30 -15.03 12.69
N SER A 53 -15.46 -14.90 11.37
CA SER A 53 -14.95 -13.81 10.52
C SER A 53 -15.10 -12.43 11.17
N SER A 54 -14.10 -12.03 11.97
CA SER A 54 -14.15 -10.80 12.73
C SER A 54 -13.95 -9.60 11.79
N PRO A 55 -14.75 -8.51 11.93
CA PRO A 55 -14.50 -7.23 11.27
C PRO A 55 -13.04 -6.78 11.38
N LEU A 56 -12.34 -7.16 12.46
CA LEU A 56 -10.92 -6.88 12.66
C LEU A 56 -10.03 -7.50 11.58
N ASN A 57 -10.25 -8.76 11.20
CA ASN A 57 -9.46 -9.42 10.15
C ASN A 57 -9.67 -8.73 8.79
N PHE A 58 -10.90 -8.32 8.51
CA PHE A 58 -11.21 -7.55 7.31
C PHE A 58 -10.50 -6.18 7.35
N ILE A 59 -10.56 -5.46 8.48
CA ILE A 59 -9.89 -4.17 8.66
C ILE A 59 -8.38 -4.30 8.49
N VAL A 60 -7.74 -5.27 9.16
CA VAL A 60 -6.30 -5.48 9.08
C VAL A 60 -5.86 -5.77 7.65
N ARG A 61 -6.57 -6.65 6.93
CA ARG A 61 -6.28 -6.93 5.51
C ARG A 61 -6.43 -5.69 4.63
N LYS A 62 -7.49 -4.91 4.82
CA LYS A 62 -7.70 -3.67 4.06
C LYS A 62 -6.63 -2.62 4.36
N LEU A 63 -6.18 -2.50 5.61
CA LEU A 63 -5.08 -1.60 5.97
C LEU A 63 -3.74 -2.06 5.40
N ALA A 64 -3.48 -3.37 5.35
CA ALA A 64 -2.27 -3.92 4.73
C ALA A 64 -2.19 -3.55 3.24
N HIS A 65 -3.23 -3.88 2.45
CA HIS A 65 -3.28 -3.52 1.03
C HIS A 65 -3.20 -2.01 0.81
N LEU A 66 -3.97 -1.22 1.59
CA LEU A 66 -3.91 0.24 1.55
C LEU A 66 -2.48 0.77 1.75
N THR A 67 -1.71 0.15 2.65
CA THR A 67 -0.32 0.51 2.92
C THR A 67 0.63 0.05 1.81
N GLU A 68 0.47 -1.16 1.31
CA GLU A 68 1.28 -1.74 0.23
C GLU A 68 1.20 -0.90 -1.05
N PHE A 69 -0.01 -0.58 -1.50
CA PHE A 69 -0.25 0.26 -2.67
C PHE A 69 0.12 1.73 -2.41
N GLY A 70 -0.01 2.21 -1.17
CA GLY A 70 0.51 3.50 -0.73
C GLY A 70 2.02 3.61 -0.90
N ILE A 71 2.78 2.62 -0.43
CA ILE A 71 4.24 2.56 -0.57
C ILE A 71 4.63 2.46 -2.06
N LEU A 72 3.94 1.62 -2.83
CA LEU A 72 4.17 1.50 -4.28
C LEU A 72 4.02 2.86 -4.97
N ALA A 73 2.94 3.59 -4.68
CA ALA A 73 2.69 4.91 -5.27
C ALA A 73 3.81 5.91 -4.93
N VAL A 74 4.32 5.91 -3.69
CA VAL A 74 5.44 6.78 -3.30
C VAL A 74 6.74 6.41 -4.02
N LEU A 75 7.04 5.11 -4.17
CA LEU A 75 8.22 4.64 -4.88
C LEU A 75 8.17 5.01 -6.37
N VAL A 76 7.02 4.83 -7.02
CA VAL A 76 6.82 5.20 -8.42
C VAL A 76 6.90 6.72 -8.59
N TRP A 77 6.28 7.49 -7.69
CA TRP A 77 6.40 8.95 -7.70
C TRP A 77 7.86 9.40 -7.67
N ARG A 78 8.66 8.79 -6.79
CA ARG A 78 10.09 9.07 -6.67
C ARG A 78 10.89 8.69 -7.92
N ALA A 79 10.49 7.61 -8.59
CA ALA A 79 11.09 7.15 -9.84
C ALA A 79 10.74 8.08 -11.03
N LEU A 80 9.54 8.66 -11.03
CA LEU A 80 9.04 9.59 -12.05
C LEU A 80 9.49 11.05 -11.81
N GLU A 81 9.81 11.46 -10.58
CA GLU A 81 10.35 12.79 -10.30
C GLU A 81 11.63 13.07 -11.12
N PRO A 82 11.72 14.19 -11.87
CA PRO A 82 10.93 15.43 -11.78
C PRO A 82 9.83 15.61 -12.85
N MET A 83 9.33 14.55 -13.46
CA MET A 83 8.29 14.66 -14.51
C MET A 83 7.06 15.43 -13.99
N ARG A 84 6.49 16.31 -14.84
CA ARG A 84 5.33 17.16 -14.49
C ARG A 84 4.14 16.35 -13.97
N LEU A 85 3.95 15.16 -14.51
CA LEU A 85 2.85 14.25 -14.18
C LEU A 85 3.27 13.14 -13.20
N ALA A 86 4.35 13.31 -12.43
CA ALA A 86 4.86 12.25 -11.54
C ALA A 86 3.80 11.76 -10.53
N TYR A 87 3.00 12.66 -9.95
CA TYR A 87 1.92 12.27 -9.03
C TYR A 87 0.80 11.49 -9.73
N ALA A 88 0.33 11.99 -10.88
CA ALA A 88 -0.73 11.33 -11.64
C ALA A 88 -0.27 9.99 -12.22
N GLY A 89 0.96 9.91 -12.74
CA GLY A 89 1.56 8.69 -13.27
C GLY A 89 1.81 7.65 -12.19
N ALA A 90 2.22 8.08 -10.99
CA ALA A 90 2.39 7.17 -9.85
C ALA A 90 1.07 6.58 -9.36
N TRP A 91 0.03 7.42 -9.27
CA TRP A 91 -1.31 6.96 -8.92
C TRP A 91 -1.85 5.99 -9.97
N LEU A 92 -1.76 6.34 -11.25
CA LEU A 92 -2.21 5.47 -12.35
C LEU A 92 -1.47 4.14 -12.36
N PHE A 93 -0.15 4.14 -12.15
CA PHE A 93 0.63 2.90 -12.06
C PHE A 93 0.16 2.02 -10.90
N ALA A 94 -0.01 2.61 -9.70
CA ALA A 94 -0.47 1.86 -8.53
C ALA A 94 -1.87 1.29 -8.73
N THR A 95 -2.79 2.06 -9.31
CA THR A 95 -4.15 1.60 -9.66
C THR A 95 -4.12 0.46 -10.68
N MET A 96 -3.31 0.58 -11.75
CA MET A 96 -3.16 -0.49 -12.73
C MET A 96 -2.56 -1.76 -12.10
N TYR A 97 -1.61 -1.61 -11.17
CA TYR A 97 -1.04 -2.73 -10.43
C TYR A 97 -2.09 -3.38 -9.51
N ALA A 98 -2.97 -2.60 -8.87
CA ALA A 98 -4.08 -3.13 -8.07
C ALA A 98 -5.07 -3.92 -8.92
N VAL A 99 -5.34 -3.48 -10.15
CA VAL A 99 -6.16 -4.25 -11.10
C VAL A 99 -5.50 -5.59 -11.44
N THR A 100 -4.18 -5.62 -11.67
CA THR A 100 -3.48 -6.88 -11.93
C THR A 100 -3.46 -7.80 -10.72
N ASP A 101 -3.37 -7.24 -9.51
CA ASP A 101 -3.39 -8.00 -8.27
C ASP A 101 -4.75 -8.68 -8.03
N GLU A 102 -5.84 -7.92 -8.15
CA GLU A 102 -7.21 -8.45 -8.07
C GLU A 102 -7.52 -9.47 -9.17
N TRP A 103 -6.96 -9.27 -10.37
CA TRP A 103 -7.06 -10.25 -11.43
C TRP A 103 -6.32 -11.55 -11.08
N HIS A 104 -5.12 -11.48 -10.51
CA HIS A 104 -4.41 -12.67 -10.03
C HIS A 104 -5.18 -13.38 -8.91
N GLN A 105 -5.69 -12.63 -7.93
CA GLN A 105 -6.50 -13.19 -6.84
C GLN A 105 -7.79 -13.85 -7.35
N SER A 106 -8.32 -13.45 -8.51
CA SER A 106 -9.53 -14.06 -9.10
C SER A 106 -9.34 -15.52 -9.54
N PHE A 107 -8.09 -15.96 -9.71
CA PHE A 107 -7.77 -17.35 -10.03
C PHE A 107 -7.70 -18.26 -8.80
N GLU A 108 -7.76 -17.70 -7.59
CA GLU A 108 -7.71 -18.47 -6.34
C GLU A 108 -9.11 -18.95 -5.93
N PRO A 109 -9.29 -20.26 -5.67
CA PRO A 109 -10.58 -20.79 -5.25
C PRO A 109 -11.09 -20.11 -3.96
N GLY A 110 -12.29 -19.55 -4.01
CA GLY A 110 -12.94 -18.91 -2.86
C GLY A 110 -12.65 -17.42 -2.66
N ARG A 111 -11.91 -16.77 -3.57
CA ARG A 111 -11.80 -15.30 -3.64
C ARG A 111 -12.66 -14.73 -4.75
N THR A 112 -13.44 -13.69 -4.42
CA THR A 112 -14.23 -12.92 -5.39
C THR A 112 -13.55 -11.57 -5.61
N ALA A 113 -12.84 -11.45 -6.73
CA ALA A 113 -12.28 -10.18 -7.18
C ALA A 113 -13.41 -9.14 -7.28
N THR A 114 -13.25 -8.02 -6.61
CA THR A 114 -14.30 -7.00 -6.54
C THR A 114 -13.73 -5.65 -6.94
N PRO A 115 -14.38 -4.87 -7.83
CA PRO A 115 -13.93 -3.52 -8.18
C PRO A 115 -13.79 -2.57 -6.97
N LYS A 116 -14.47 -2.88 -5.86
CA LYS A 116 -14.34 -2.18 -4.57
C LYS A 116 -12.93 -2.28 -3.99
N ASP A 117 -12.23 -3.38 -4.23
CA ASP A 117 -10.92 -3.63 -3.64
C ASP A 117 -9.85 -2.80 -4.36
N VAL A 118 -9.88 -2.81 -5.70
CA VAL A 118 -9.12 -1.86 -6.53
C VAL A 118 -9.38 -0.40 -6.13
N ALA A 119 -10.63 -0.05 -5.82
CA ALA A 119 -10.98 1.32 -5.41
C ALA A 119 -10.37 1.69 -4.06
N ILE A 120 -10.39 0.79 -3.08
CA ILE A 120 -9.76 1.00 -1.76
C ILE A 120 -8.25 1.18 -1.92
N ASP A 121 -7.60 0.34 -2.72
CA ASP A 121 -6.16 0.39 -2.94
C ASP A 121 -5.74 1.66 -3.70
N SER A 122 -6.54 2.06 -4.68
CA SER A 122 -6.37 3.32 -5.40
C SER A 122 -6.54 4.53 -4.50
N CYS A 123 -7.47 4.48 -3.53
CA CYS A 123 -7.63 5.50 -2.50
C CYS A 123 -6.40 5.53 -1.57
N GLY A 124 -5.86 4.38 -1.18
CA GLY A 124 -4.62 4.26 -0.42
C GLY A 124 -3.42 4.92 -1.09
N ALA A 125 -3.23 4.59 -2.37
CA ALA A 125 -2.22 5.23 -3.22
C ALA A 125 -2.39 6.76 -3.26
N LEU A 126 -3.61 7.26 -3.42
CA LEU A 126 -3.90 8.68 -3.45
C LEU A 126 -3.59 9.37 -2.11
N LEU A 127 -4.01 8.78 -0.99
CA LEU A 127 -3.75 9.31 0.35
C LEU A 127 -2.24 9.41 0.64
N ALA A 128 -1.47 8.38 0.29
CA ALA A 128 -0.02 8.40 0.44
C ALA A 128 0.63 9.53 -0.38
N LEU A 129 0.20 9.72 -1.63
CA LEU A 129 0.69 10.78 -2.50
C LEU A 129 0.32 12.19 -2.01
N ILE A 130 -0.88 12.38 -1.45
CA ILE A 130 -1.29 13.62 -0.79
C ILE A 130 -0.36 13.90 0.41
N GLY A 131 -0.08 12.89 1.22
CA GLY A 131 0.86 12.99 2.35
C GLY A 131 2.25 13.45 1.90
N VAL A 132 2.80 12.85 0.84
CA VAL A 132 4.07 13.27 0.23
C VAL A 132 4.02 14.72 -0.24
N PHE A 133 2.95 15.12 -0.95
CA PHE A 133 2.79 16.49 -1.43
C PHE A 133 2.80 17.52 -0.30
N LEU A 134 2.03 17.26 0.77
CA LEU A 134 1.95 18.13 1.94
C LEU A 134 3.30 18.22 2.67
N TYR A 135 3.97 17.08 2.86
CA TYR A 135 5.30 17.02 3.46
C TYR A 135 6.33 17.84 2.67
N MET A 136 6.35 17.68 1.34
CA MET A 136 7.26 18.43 0.46
C MET A 136 6.98 19.92 0.48
N ARG A 137 5.71 20.34 0.53
CA ARG A 137 5.35 21.75 0.70
C ARG A 137 5.77 22.31 2.05
N TRP A 138 5.56 21.56 3.12
CA TRP A 138 5.97 21.98 4.47
C TRP A 138 7.50 22.14 4.56
N LYS A 139 8.27 21.19 4.01
CA LYS A 139 9.73 21.25 3.96
C LYS A 139 10.24 22.46 3.19
N LYS A 140 9.62 22.80 2.04
CA LYS A 140 9.96 24.02 1.28
C LYS A 140 9.70 25.29 2.08
N LYS A 141 8.56 25.41 2.77
CA LYS A 141 8.24 26.56 3.62
C LYS A 141 9.25 26.75 4.76
N LYS A 142 9.73 25.67 5.38
CA LYS A 142 10.70 25.71 6.48
C LYS A 142 12.11 26.11 6.02
N HIS A 143 12.49 25.74 4.79
CA HIS A 143 13.80 26.05 4.24
C HIS A 143 13.89 27.37 3.47
N ASP A 144 12.78 28.10 3.32
CA ASP A 144 12.75 29.40 2.65
C ASP A 144 13.65 30.42 3.41
N PRO A 145 14.81 30.82 2.85
CA PRO A 145 15.76 31.70 3.55
C PRO A 145 15.15 33.08 3.84
N ALA A 146 14.19 33.55 3.03
CA ALA A 146 13.54 34.85 3.20
C ALA A 146 12.72 35.00 4.49
N LYS A 147 12.41 33.90 5.20
CA LYS A 147 11.70 33.93 6.49
C LYS A 147 12.59 33.76 7.72
N ARG A 148 13.88 33.43 7.55
CA ARG A 148 14.81 33.23 8.68
C ARG A 148 15.44 34.53 9.18
N ASP A 149 15.41 35.59 8.38
CA ASP A 149 16.05 36.87 8.72
C ASP A 149 15.10 37.87 9.41
N VAL A 150 13.88 37.45 9.78
CA VAL A 150 12.82 38.33 10.33
C VAL A 150 12.31 37.86 11.71
N SER A 151 13.00 36.91 12.36
CA SER A 151 12.63 36.40 13.70
C SER A 151 13.72 36.63 14.73
#